data_AF-A0A424S0L9-F1
#
_entry.id   AF-A0A424S0L9-F1
#
_cell.length_a   1.000
_cell.length_b   1.000
_cell.length_c   1.000
_cell.angle_alpha   90.00
_cell.angle_beta   90.00
_cell.angle_gamma   90.00
#
_symmetry.space_group_name_H-M   'P 1'
#
loop_
_entity.id
_entity.type
_entity.pdbx_description
1 polymer ?
#
loop_
_entity_poly.entity_id
_entity_poly.type
_entity_poly.pdbx_seq_one_letter_code
_entity_poly.pdbx_strand_id
1 'polypeptide(L)' 'MSYIKVEGHSNLVRDIKSNAIVNGNKSEFQIYMKKHKERNLQADEMRNTIKEINNLKTELREIKDLIKGLVK' A
#
# COMPACT_ATOMS: atom_id res chain seq x y z
N MET A 1 -32.28 -1.74 -3.95
CA MET A 1 -31.55 -2.05 -5.20
C MET A 1 -31.91 -3.46 -5.59
N SER A 2 -32.34 -3.69 -6.83
CA SER A 2 -32.70 -5.03 -7.30
C SER A 2 -31.59 -5.49 -8.25
N TYR A 3 -30.98 -6.63 -7.94
CA TYR A 3 -29.85 -7.19 -8.68
C TYR A 3 -30.24 -8.53 -9.28
N ILE A 4 -29.95 -8.74 -10.56
CA ILE A 4 -30.19 -10.01 -11.27
C ILE A 4 -28.85 -10.66 -11.56
N LYS A 5 -28.72 -11.98 -11.35
CA LYS A 5 -27.49 -12.70 -11.73
C LYS A 5 -27.31 -12.69 -13.25
N VAL A 6 -26.08 -12.49 -13.71
CA VAL A 6 -25.74 -12.61 -15.13
C VAL A 6 -25.62 -14.10 -15.48
N GLU A 7 -26.24 -14.53 -16.58
CA GLU A 7 -26.17 -15.91 -17.05
C GLU A 7 -24.71 -16.32 -17.34
N GLY A 8 -24.33 -17.54 -16.95
CA GLY A 8 -22.97 -18.05 -17.12
C GLY A 8 -21.93 -17.47 -16.15
N HIS A 9 -22.27 -16.48 -15.31
CA HIS A 9 -21.34 -15.83 -14.40
C HIS A 9 -21.85 -15.82 -12.94
N SER A 10 -21.23 -16.63 -12.08
CA SER A 10 -21.63 -16.76 -10.66
C SER A 10 -21.42 -15.50 -9.83
N ASN A 11 -20.39 -14.72 -10.14
CA ASN A 11 -19.95 -13.56 -9.36
C ASN A 11 -20.49 -12.23 -9.89
N LEU A 12 -21.12 -12.22 -11.07
CA LEU A 12 -21.60 -10.99 -11.70
C LEU A 12 -23.10 -10.80 -11.48
N VAL A 13 -23.48 -9.58 -11.12
CA VAL A 13 -24.88 -9.17 -10.99
C VAL A 13 -25.13 -7.92 -11.82
N ARG A 14 -26.31 -7.85 -12.45
CA ARG A 14 -26.80 -6.70 -13.20
C ARG A 14 -27.74 -5.89 -12.31
N ASP A 15 -27.47 -4.60 -12.16
CA ASP A 15 -28.41 -3.66 -11.55
C ASP A 15 -29.54 -3.35 -12.55
N ILE A 16 -30.79 -3.57 -12.13
CA ILE A 16 -31.96 -3.38 -12.98
C ILE A 16 -32.18 -1.90 -13.33
N LYS A 17 -31.76 -0.97 -12.46
CA LYS A 17 -31.99 0.46 -12.69
C LYS A 17 -31.00 1.06 -13.69
N SER A 18 -29.72 0.74 -13.53
CA SER A 18 -28.64 1.32 -14.34
C SER A 18 -28.18 0.43 -15.50
N ASN A 19 -28.64 -0.82 -15.57
CA ASN A 19 -28.12 -1.85 -16.46
C ASN A 19 -26.61 -2.15 -16.28
N ALA A 20 -25.97 -1.63 -15.24
CA ALA A 20 -24.56 -1.88 -14.95
C ALA A 20 -24.35 -3.33 -14.50
N ILE A 21 -23.28 -3.96 -14.98
CA ILE A 21 -22.80 -5.26 -14.51
C ILE A 21 -21.73 -4.99 -13.45
N VAL A 22 -21.94 -5.50 -12.24
CA VAL A 22 -21.03 -5.33 -11.11
C VAL A 22 -20.62 -6.68 -10.55
N ASN A 23 -19.38 -6.79 -10.08
CA ASN A 23 -18.92 -7.97 -9.35
C ASN A 23 -19.54 -7.93 -7.94
N GLY A 24 -20.39 -8.92 -7.64
CA GLY A 24 -21.04 -9.10 -6.34
C GLY A 24 -20.17 -9.86 -5.32
N ASN A 25 -19.00 -10.37 -5.73
CA ASN A 25 -18.08 -11.08 -4.86
C ASN A 25 -17.37 -10.13 -3.89
N LYS A 26 -17.92 -10.05 -2.68
CA LYS A 26 -17.33 -9.25 -1.59
C LYS A 26 -15.99 -9.80 -1.10
N SER A 27 -15.74 -11.11 -1.22
CA SER A 27 -14.52 -11.75 -0.72
C SER A 27 -13.30 -11.36 -1.56
N GLU A 28 -13.42 -11.42 -2.89
CA GLU A 28 -12.35 -11.00 -3.82
C GLU A 28 -11.98 -9.52 -3.62
N PHE A 29 -12.98 -8.65 -3.46
CA PHE A 29 -12.75 -7.24 -3.17
C PHE A 29 -12.01 -7.03 -1.85
N GLN A 30 -12.41 -7.72 -0.79
CA GLN A 30 -11.74 -7.63 0.52
C GLN A 30 -10.28 -8.10 0.44
N ILE A 31 -10.01 -9.20 -0.26
CA ILE A 31 -8.65 -9.71 -0.47
C ILE A 31 -7.82 -8.70 -1.26
N TYR A 32 -8.38 -8.14 -2.34
CA TYR A 32 -7.72 -7.09 -3.12
C TYR A 32 -7.39 -5.87 -2.25
N MET A 33 -8.35 -5.38 -1.47
CA MET A 33 -8.17 -4.22 -0.60
C MET A 33 -7.11 -4.49 0.48
N LYS A 34 -7.06 -5.71 1.04
CA LYS A 34 -6.01 -6.12 1.98
C LYS A 34 -4.63 -6.03 1.32
N LYS A 35 -4.45 -6.65 0.16
CA LYS A 35 -3.18 -6.60 -0.59
C LYS A 35 -2.78 -5.17 -0.98
N HIS A 36 -3.75 -4.34 -1.36
CA HIS A 36 -3.49 -2.94 -1.69
C HIS A 36 -2.98 -2.17 -0.47
N LYS A 37 -3.61 -2.35 0.70
CA LYS A 37 -3.15 -1.74 1.96
C LYS A 37 -1.76 -2.23 2.36
N GLU A 38 -1.49 -3.53 2.26
CA GLU A 38 -0.18 -4.12 2.56
C GLU A 38 0.92 -3.51 1.69
N ARG A 39 0.70 -3.34 0.38
CA ARG A 39 1.68 -2.68 -0.50
C ARG A 39 1.95 -1.22 -0.11
N ASN A 40 0.91 -0.48 0.27
CA ASN A 40 1.08 0.91 0.71
C ASN A 40 1.90 0.99 2.00
N LEU A 41 1.59 0.13 2.99
CA LEU A 41 2.32 0.06 4.24
C LEU A 41 3.80 -0.27 4.01
N GLN A 42 4.09 -1.29 3.19
CA GLN A 42 5.47 -1.67 2.86
C GLN A 42 6.25 -0.53 2.20
N ALA A 43 5.61 0.23 1.30
CA ALA A 43 6.26 1.37 0.65
C ALA A 43 6.60 2.49 1.65
N ASP A 44 5.73 2.72 2.64
CA ASP A 44 5.96 3.73 3.68
C ASP A 44 7.03 3.30 4.69
N GLU A 45 7.02 2.03 5.10
CA GLU A 45 8.08 1.44 5.93
C GLU A 45 9.45 1.60 5.25
N MET A 46 9.56 1.24 3.97
CA MET A 46 10.80 1.38 3.21
C MET A 46 11.27 2.83 3.13
N ARG A 47 10.36 3.80 2.94
CA ARG A 47 10.70 5.24 2.95
C ARG A 47 11.21 5.69 4.33
N ASN A 48 10.58 5.22 5.41
CA ASN A 48 11.00 5.56 6.76
C ASN A 48 12.39 5.00 7.07
N THR A 49 12.66 3.73 6.72
CA THR A 49 14.00 3.13 6.86
C THR A 49 15.06 3.91 6.08
N ILE A 50 14.76 4.37 4.86
CA ILE A 50 15.71 5.19 4.07
C ILE A 50 16.02 6.52 4.78
N LYS A 51 15.00 7.17 5.38
CA LYS A 51 15.21 8.40 6.16
C LYS A 51 16.11 8.15 7.36
N GLU A 52 15.86 7.07 8.11
CA GLU A 52 16.70 6.68 9.26
C GLU A 52 18.14 6.42 8.84
N ILE A 53 18.37 5.70 7.74
CA ILE A 53 19.71 5.48 7.19
C ILE A 53 20.41 6.80 6.86
N ASN A 54 19.70 7.78 6.30
CA ASN A 54 20.28 9.07 5.96
C ASN A 54 20.58 9.92 7.21
N ASN A 55 19.75 9.81 8.25
CA ASN A 55 20.02 10.42 9.55
C ASN A 55 21.29 9.82 10.16
N LEU A 56 21.39 8.48 10.23
CA LEU A 56 22.57 7.78 10.73
C LEU A 56 23.85 8.17 9.95
N LYS A 57 23.77 8.28 8.62
CA LYS A 57 24.91 8.75 7.81
C LYS A 57 25.35 10.17 8.18
N THR A 58 24.42 11.04 8.51
CA THR A 58 24.69 12.42 8.94
C THR A 58 25.36 12.42 10.30
N GLU A 59 24.78 11.72 11.27
CA GLU A 59 25.36 11.57 12.63
C GLU A 59 26.78 10.99 12.58
N LEU A 60 27.03 9.95 11.77
CA LEU A 60 28.36 9.38 11.60
C LEU A 60 29.37 10.35 10.98
N ARG A 61 28.92 11.21 10.05
CA ARG A 61 29.77 12.26 9.47
C ARG A 61 30.10 13.31 10.52
N GLU A 62 29.13 13.73 11.32
CA GLU A 62 29.35 14.67 12.44
C GLU A 62 30.35 14.10 13.45
N ILE A 63 30.18 12.85 13.89
CA ILE A 63 31.13 12.16 14.78
C ILE A 63 32.53 12.13 14.16
N LYS A 64 32.64 11.77 12.87
CA LYS A 64 33.91 11.77 12.16
C LYS A 64 34.57 13.14 12.15
N ASP A 65 33.80 14.21 11.92
CA ASP A 65 34.32 15.57 11.86
C ASP A 65 34.74 16.08 13.24
N LEU A 66 34.01 15.71 14.30
CA LEU A 66 34.42 15.95 15.70
C LEU A 66 35.77 15.26 16.01
N ILE A 67 35.92 13.98 15.66
CA ILE A 67 37.17 13.24 15.87
C ILE A 67 38.33 13.91 15.14
N LYS A 68 38.14 14.32 13.88
CA LYS A 68 39.17 15.05 13.13
C LYS A 68 39.54 16.38 13.77
N GLY A 69 38.58 17.08 14.38
CA GLY A 69 38.82 18.32 15.10
C GLY A 69 39.69 18.16 16.35
N LEU A 70 39.67 16.98 16.98
CA LEU A 70 40.47 16.65 18.16
C LEU A 70 41.92 16.24 17.84
N VAL A 71 42.21 15.82 16.61
CA VAL A 71 43.55 15.39 16.16
C VAL A 71 44.36 16.58 15.60
N LYS A 72 43.96 17.82 15.92
CA LYS A 72 44.71 19.03 15.60
C LYS A 72 45.63 19.46 16.74
#